data_AF-A0A2V9UDE8-F1
#
_entry.id   AF-A0A2V9UDE8-F1
#
_cell.length_a   1.000
_cell.length_b   1.000
_cell.length_c   1.000
_cell.angle_alpha   90.00
_cell.angle_beta   90.00
_cell.angle_gamma   90.00
#
_symmetry.space_group_name_H-M   'P 1'
#
loop_
_entity.id
_entity.type
_entity.pdbx_description
1 polymer ?
#
loop_
_entity_poly.entity_id
_entity_poly.type
_entity_poly.pdbx_seq_one_letter_code
_entity_poly.pdbx_strand_id
1 'polypeptide(L)' 'NGRDWLDAYRAAVMEFDRGKLPASIGVAEKAIHQRLRGLPIANSKEHRELRDALNSLAVLKRML' A
#
# COMPACT_ATOMS: atom_id res chain seq x y z
N ASN A 1 -3.17 3.17 16.43
CA ASN A 1 -3.20 2.30 15.22
C ASN A 1 -2.99 3.12 13.95
N GLY A 2 -1.79 3.67 13.76
CA GLY A 2 -1.46 4.49 12.57
C GLY A 2 -0.64 3.76 11.51
N ARG A 3 -0.38 2.46 11.70
CA ARG A 3 0.54 1.66 10.86
C ARG A 3 -0.10 0.49 10.14
N ASP A 4 -1.43 0.35 10.22
CA ASP A 4 -2.16 -0.77 9.61
C ASP A 4 -1.93 -0.85 8.07
N TRP A 5 -1.66 0.29 7.43
CA TRP A 5 -1.28 0.36 6.02
C TRP A 5 0.11 -0.23 5.73
N LEU A 6 1.05 -0.11 6.67
CA LEU A 6 2.42 -0.61 6.51
C LEU A 6 2.45 -2.14 6.63
N ASP A 7 1.64 -2.71 7.52
CA ASP A 7 1.53 -4.16 7.68
C ASP A 7 0.85 -4.79 6.45
N ALA A 8 -0.21 -4.17 5.94
CA ALA A 8 -0.84 -4.59 4.69
C ALA A 8 0.11 -4.48 3.48
N TYR A 9 0.86 -3.37 3.38
CA TYR A 9 1.88 -3.18 2.35
C TYR A 9 2.98 -4.26 2.43
N ARG A 10 3.50 -4.53 3.62
CA ARG A 10 4.51 -5.55 3.85
C ARG A 10 4.01 -6.94 3.49
N ALA A 11 2.77 -7.28 3.85
CA ALA A 11 2.15 -8.53 3.47
C ALA A 11 2.03 -8.67 1.95
N ALA A 12 1.66 -7.60 1.23
CA ALA A 12 1.60 -7.61 -0.23
C ALA A 12 2.97 -7.77 -0.89
N VAL A 13 4.02 -7.11 -0.39
CA VAL A 13 5.39 -7.21 -0.95
C VAL A 13 6.02 -8.57 -0.65
N MET A 14 5.68 -9.20 0.47
CA MET A 14 6.14 -10.54 0.84
C MET A 14 5.26 -11.67 0.29
N GLU A 15 4.19 -11.35 -0.44
CA GLU A 15 3.34 -12.37 -1.06
C GLU A 15 4.01 -12.91 -2.33
N PHE A 16 4.26 -14.22 -2.35
CA PHE A 16 4.91 -14.92 -3.46
C PHE A 16 3.91 -15.71 -4.30
N ASP A 17 2.71 -15.98 -3.77
CA ASP A 17 1.64 -16.65 -4.48
C ASP A 17 1.01 -15.69 -5.50
N ARG A 18 1.29 -15.91 -6.79
CA ARG A 18 0.76 -15.09 -7.89
C ARG A 18 -0.76 -15.07 -7.96
N GLY A 19 -1.45 -16.09 -7.43
CA GLY A 19 -2.91 -16.12 -7.35
C GLY A 19 -3.46 -15.22 -6.24
N LYS A 20 -2.71 -15.05 -5.14
CA LYS A 20 -3.09 -14.22 -4.00
C LYS A 20 -2.53 -12.81 -4.06
N LEU A 21 -1.45 -12.59 -4.83
CA LEU A 21 -0.79 -11.30 -4.95
C LEU A 21 -1.74 -10.17 -5.40
N PRO A 22 -2.65 -10.34 -6.39
CA PRO A 22 -3.63 -9.31 -6.72
C PRO A 22 -4.54 -8.93 -5.54
N ALA A 23 -4.96 -9.91 -4.75
CA ALA A 23 -5.82 -9.68 -3.58
C ALA A 23 -5.06 -8.96 -2.47
N SER A 24 -3.83 -9.39 -2.17
CA SER A 24 -2.95 -8.76 -1.18
C SER A 24 -2.61 -7.32 -1.56
N ILE A 25 -2.33 -7.06 -2.84
CA ILE A 25 -2.14 -5.69 -3.37
C ILE A 25 -3.39 -4.85 -3.15
N GLY A 26 -4.59 -5.36 -3.47
CA GLY A 26 -5.84 -4.62 -3.28
C GLY A 26 -6.12 -4.27 -1.81
N VAL A 27 -5.79 -5.17 -0.87
CA VAL A 27 -5.89 -4.90 0.57
C VAL A 27 -4.93 -3.77 0.98
N ALA A 28 -3.68 -3.81 0.51
CA ALA A 28 -2.69 -2.78 0.78
C ALA A 28 -3.06 -1.42 0.19
N GLU A 29 -3.50 -1.37 -1.08
CA GLU A 29 -3.97 -0.15 -1.74
C GLU A 29 -5.13 0.49 -0.96
N LYS A 30 -6.11 -0.32 -0.53
CA LYS A 30 -7.26 0.17 0.24
C LYS A 30 -6.83 0.78 1.58
N ALA A 31 -5.93 0.13 2.30
CA ALA A 31 -5.42 0.62 3.59
C ALA A 31 -4.65 1.94 3.42
N ILE A 32 -3.80 2.03 2.38
CA ILE A 32 -3.04 3.24 2.06
C ILE A 32 -3.97 4.38 1.65
N HIS A 33 -4.97 4.13 0.80
CA HIS A 33 -5.95 5.14 0.41
C HIS A 33 -6.80 5.63 1.59
N GLN A 34 -7.19 4.74 2.49
CA GLN A 34 -7.91 5.11 3.71
C GLN A 34 -7.05 6.02 4.60
N ARG A 35 -5.75 5.71 4.73
CA ARG A 35 -4.81 6.56 5.48
C ARG A 35 -4.62 7.92 4.81
N LEU A 36 -4.46 7.96 3.48
CA LEU A 36 -4.36 9.20 2.71
C LEU A 36 -5.58 10.11 2.89
N ARG A 37 -6.79 9.56 2.90
CA ARG A 37 -8.02 10.33 3.15
C ARG A 37 -8.09 10.91 4.56
N GLY A 38 -7.48 10.24 5.54
CA GLY A 38 -7.45 10.69 6.93
C GLY A 38 -6.32 11.67 7.25
N LEU A 39 -5.43 11.98 6.30
CA LEU A 39 -4.31 12.89 6.53
C LEU A 39 -4.72 14.34 6.25
N PRO A 40 -4.69 15.24 7.24
CA PRO A 40 -5.09 16.64 7.07
C PRO A 40 -4.10 17.46 6.25
N ILE A 41 -2.85 17.00 6.07
CA ILE A 41 -1.79 17.74 5.38
C ILE A 41 -1.13 16.87 4.32
N ALA A 42 -1.29 17.27 3.05
CA ALA A 42 -0.77 16.56 1.88
C ALA A 42 0.76 16.59 1.73
N ASN A 43 1.46 17.45 2.49
CA ASN A 43 2.92 17.59 2.45
C ASN A 43 3.66 16.98 3.65
N SER A 44 2.99 16.14 4.45
CA SER A 44 3.66 15.40 5.51
C SER A 44 4.55 14.29 4.93
N LYS A 45 5.64 13.97 5.62
CA LYS A 45 6.52 12.84 5.25
C LYS A 45 5.72 11.55 5.01
N GLU A 46 4.72 11.31 5.84
CA GLU A 46 3.80 10.17 5.74
C GLU A 46 3.02 10.17 4.42
N HIS A 47 2.59 11.32 3.90
CA HIS A 47 1.94 11.38 2.59
C HIS A 47 2.88 10.92 1.46
N ARG A 48 4.16 11.31 1.50
CA ARG A 48 5.14 10.84 0.52
C ARG A 48 5.36 9.33 0.63
N GLU A 49 5.53 8.81 1.84
CA GLU A 49 5.69 7.36 2.09
C GLU A 49 4.49 6.55 1.57
N LEU A 50 3.26 7.05 1.77
CA LEU A 50 2.05 6.41 1.25
C LEU A 50 1.98 6.41 -0.28
N ARG A 51 2.38 7.51 -0.93
CA ARG A 51 2.44 7.58 -2.40
C ARG A 51 3.52 6.66 -2.97
N ASP A 52 4.68 6.63 -2.33
CA ASP A 52 5.78 5.75 -2.74
C ASP A 52 5.36 4.28 -2.62
N ALA A 53 4.66 3.91 -1.53
CA ALA A 53 4.11 2.57 -1.35
C ALA A 53 3.11 2.20 -2.44
N LEU A 54 2.18 3.10 -2.82
CA LEU A 54 1.25 2.86 -3.94
C LEU A 54 2.00 2.64 -5.26
N ASN A 55 3.05 3.42 -5.51
CA ASN A 55 3.83 3.27 -6.73
C ASN A 55 4.55 1.91 -6.78
N SER A 56 5.13 1.45 -5.65
CA SER A 56 5.71 0.11 -5.56
C SER A 56 4.69 -1.00 -5.81
N LEU A 57 3.48 -0.87 -5.25
CA LEU A 57 2.39 -1.84 -5.48
C LEU A 57 1.94 -1.88 -6.95
N ALA A 58 1.87 -0.73 -7.61
CA ALA A 58 1.54 -0.65 -9.03
C ALA A 58 2.59 -1.36 -9.91
N VAL A 59 3.88 -1.25 -9.56
CA VAL A 59 4.96 -1.99 -10.24
C VAL A 59 4.80 -3.50 -10.02
N LEU A 60 4.58 -3.95 -8.78
CA LEU A 60 4.32 -5.36 -8.45
C LEU A 60 3.13 -5.91 -9.25
N LYS A 61 2.04 -5.15 -9.34
CA LYS A 61 0.85 -5.53 -10.10
C LYS A 61 1.11 -5.67 -11.61
N ARG A 62 2.04 -4.88 -12.15
CA ARG A 62 2.44 -4.94 -13.57
C ARG A 62 3.37 -6.12 -13.90
N MET A 63 3.99 -6.73 -12.88
CA MET A 63 4.84 -7.92 -13.03
C MET A 63 4.07 -9.25 -12.96
N LEU A 64 2.77 -9.19 -12.65
CA LEU A 64 1.84 -10.32 -12.70
C LEU A 64 1.34 -10.54 -14.13
#